data_AF-A0A7V9NVQ2-F1
#
_entry.id   AF-A0A7V9NVQ2-F1
#
_cell.length_a   1.000
_cell.length_b   1.000
_cell.length_c   1.000
_cell.angle_alpha   90.00
_cell.angle_beta   90.00
_cell.angle_gamma   90.00
#
_symmetry.space_group_name_H-M   'P 1'
#
loop_
_entity.id
_entity.type
_entity.pdbx_description
1 polymer ?
#
loop_
_entity_poly.entity_id
_entity_poly.type
_entity_poly.pdbx_seq_one_letter_code
_entity_poly.pdbx_strand_id
1 'polypeptide(L)'
;MLVAALVAVLGACSADVDVASQTTTSASASARDWATLAGKAFQPLASSAQEVPGAVRAWLDGELTGAALREKLNPALADAAETELRVRALPDAPAKSFYLASAELHVQQVRILLRGVDIAHGDAREQVALLGLRVRKLGDRVFDRGHALIDPSFGADAPDVQINLPEEVPDWESEGLAPGPPFDDEPGLAASSPALRADTRPMQPEVDWLLAVEAAGAPNRIDFDGDFAAQARAYVAATEALRNAPDPDVPGGRERSAVLRLSWLVKADAARAAQAGFVDIAHNLDAIKIASP
;
A
#
# COMPACT_ATOMS: atom_id res chain seq x y z
N MET A 1 6.79 -4.00 15.98
CA MET A 1 5.80 -3.09 16.58
C MET A 1 6.36 -1.68 16.45
N LEU A 2 5.94 -0.95 15.41
CA LEU A 2 6.38 0.43 15.18
C LEU A 2 5.30 1.38 15.72
N VAL A 3 5.76 2.32 16.53
CA VAL A 3 4.97 3.27 17.31
C VAL A 3 4.35 4.32 16.38
N ALA A 4 3.03 4.49 16.44
CA ALA A 4 2.34 5.64 15.87
C ALA A 4 2.60 6.86 16.77
N ALA A 5 3.54 7.72 16.37
CA ALA A 5 3.79 8.98 17.06
C ALA A 5 2.87 10.07 16.49
N LEU A 6 1.80 10.38 17.24
CA LEU A 6 1.01 11.60 17.08
C LEU A 6 1.83 12.77 17.63
N VAL A 7 2.41 13.61 16.77
CA VAL A 7 3.16 14.80 17.21
C VAL A 7 2.30 16.06 17.02
N ALA A 8 1.85 16.61 18.14
CA ALA A 8 1.34 17.97 18.24
C ALA A 8 2.40 18.83 18.94
N VAL A 9 2.92 19.89 18.30
CA VAL A 9 3.70 20.93 19.00
C VAL A 9 3.36 22.34 18.47
N LEU A 10 2.97 23.18 19.43
CA LEU A 10 2.78 24.63 19.37
C LEU A 10 4.12 25.38 19.34
N GLY A 11 4.16 26.57 18.72
CA GLY A 11 5.39 27.30 18.44
C GLY A 11 5.97 28.16 19.57
N ALA A 12 7.14 28.76 19.29
CA ALA A 12 7.50 30.19 19.49
C ALA A 12 9.01 30.49 19.29
N CYS A 13 9.29 31.63 18.63
CA CYS A 13 10.41 32.60 18.77
C CYS A 13 11.87 32.32 18.32
N SER A 14 12.23 32.99 17.21
CA SER A 14 13.37 33.92 16.96
C SER A 14 14.84 33.45 16.90
N ALA A 15 15.50 33.63 15.73
CA ALA A 15 16.73 34.43 15.53
C ALA A 15 17.20 34.39 14.04
N ASP A 16 17.65 35.54 13.52
CA ASP A 16 18.13 35.76 12.15
C ASP A 16 19.41 34.98 11.81
N VAL A 17 19.36 34.17 10.74
CA VAL A 17 20.53 33.67 10.02
C VAL A 17 20.25 33.74 8.52
N ASP A 18 21.05 34.53 7.81
CA ASP A 18 21.07 34.59 6.34
C ASP A 18 21.68 33.27 5.80
N VAL A 19 20.82 32.29 5.54
CA VAL A 19 21.16 31.03 4.87
C VAL A 19 20.45 31.03 3.53
N ALA A 20 21.19 30.77 2.45
CA ALA A 20 20.66 30.56 1.12
C ALA A 20 19.36 29.73 1.18
N SER A 21 18.27 30.30 0.68
CA SER A 21 16.91 29.80 0.83
C SER A 21 16.76 28.37 0.30
N GLN A 22 17.05 27.39 1.14
CA GLN A 22 16.35 26.11 1.09
C GLN A 22 14.91 26.45 1.43
N THR A 23 14.05 26.44 0.42
CA THR A 23 12.61 26.62 0.62
C THR A 23 12.12 25.37 1.32
N THR A 24 12.23 25.32 2.65
CA THR A 24 11.41 24.44 3.48
C THR A 24 9.99 24.93 3.30
N THR A 25 9.31 24.38 2.30
CA THR A 25 7.92 24.70 2.01
C THR A 25 7.09 24.14 3.15
N SER A 26 6.92 24.93 4.20
CA SER A 26 6.00 24.64 5.29
C SER A 26 4.66 24.25 4.70
N ALA A 27 4.12 23.09 5.10
CA ALA A 27 2.78 22.68 4.68
C ALA A 27 1.80 23.83 4.92
N SER A 28 1.02 24.19 3.89
CA SER A 28 0.02 25.24 4.02
C SER A 28 -0.95 24.90 5.17
N ALA A 29 -1.55 25.90 5.81
CA ALA A 29 -2.56 25.66 6.84
C ALA A 29 -3.68 24.75 6.31
N SER A 30 -4.09 24.93 5.05
CA SER A 30 -5.08 24.08 4.38
C SER A 30 -4.66 22.62 4.25
N ALA A 31 -3.39 22.33 3.96
CA ALA A 31 -2.88 20.96 3.86
C ALA A 31 -2.88 20.27 5.23
N ARG A 32 -2.50 20.99 6.30
CA ARG A 32 -2.55 20.49 7.69
C ARG A 32 -3.98 20.24 8.17
N ASP A 33 -4.91 21.13 7.84
CA ASP A 33 -6.33 20.96 8.15
C ASP A 33 -6.89 19.73 7.44
N TRP A 34 -6.57 19.57 6.15
CA TRP A 34 -6.98 18.39 5.39
C TRP A 34 -6.40 17.10 5.99
N ALA A 35 -5.08 17.07 6.29
CA ALA A 35 -4.42 15.94 6.93
C ALA A 35 -5.08 15.57 8.26
N THR A 36 -5.45 16.57 9.06
CA THR A 36 -6.16 16.36 10.33
C THR A 36 -7.53 15.72 10.12
N LEU A 37 -8.29 16.18 9.12
CA LEU A 37 -9.59 15.59 8.80
C LEU A 37 -9.44 14.16 8.26
N ALA A 38 -8.45 13.90 7.41
CA ALA A 38 -8.16 12.57 6.88
C ALA A 38 -7.71 11.59 7.97
N GLY A 39 -6.86 12.03 8.91
CA GLY A 39 -6.49 11.23 10.08
C GLY A 39 -7.69 10.87 10.95
N LYS A 40 -8.64 11.81 11.15
CA LYS A 40 -9.90 11.52 11.85
C LYS A 40 -10.80 10.55 11.07
N ALA A 41 -10.81 10.64 9.74
CA ALA A 41 -11.58 9.73 8.90
C ALA A 41 -11.07 8.29 9.03
N PHE A 42 -9.75 8.09 9.08
CA PHE A 42 -9.09 6.77 9.20
C PHE A 42 -9.00 6.20 10.61
N GLN A 43 -9.28 6.99 11.65
CA GLN A 43 -9.06 6.57 13.05
C GLN A 43 -9.79 5.25 13.46
N PRO A 44 -11.04 4.97 13.03
CA PRO A 44 -11.68 3.68 13.29
C PRO A 44 -10.91 2.52 12.64
N LEU A 45 -10.62 2.64 11.34
CA LEU A 45 -9.86 1.63 10.60
C LEU A 45 -8.45 1.42 11.16
N ALA A 46 -7.76 2.49 11.57
CA ALA A 46 -6.44 2.39 12.19
C ALA A 46 -6.48 1.56 13.48
N SER A 47 -7.58 1.63 14.24
CA SER A 47 -7.75 0.88 15.49
C SER A 47 -7.98 -0.61 15.19
N SER A 48 -8.89 -0.96 14.28
CA SER A 48 -9.16 -2.35 13.92
C SER A 48 -8.02 -2.99 13.13
N ALA A 49 -7.32 -2.25 12.27
CA ALA A 49 -6.18 -2.74 11.49
C ALA A 49 -4.99 -3.19 12.36
N GLN A 50 -4.88 -2.74 13.61
CA GLN A 50 -3.86 -3.20 14.56
C GLN A 50 -4.14 -4.60 15.10
N GLU A 51 -5.42 -4.97 15.24
CA GLU A 51 -5.82 -6.25 15.83
C GLU A 51 -5.82 -7.40 14.82
N VAL A 52 -6.14 -7.09 13.56
CA VAL A 52 -6.31 -8.09 12.49
C VAL A 52 -5.08 -9.00 12.31
N PRO A 53 -3.82 -8.49 12.22
CA PRO A 53 -2.66 -9.37 12.02
C PRO A 53 -2.47 -10.42 13.13
N GLY A 54 -2.72 -10.04 14.39
CA GLY A 54 -2.64 -10.97 15.52
C GLY A 54 -3.74 -12.04 15.47
N ALA A 55 -4.97 -11.64 15.13
CA ALA A 55 -6.09 -12.56 14.97
C ALA A 55 -5.90 -13.54 13.82
N VAL A 56 -5.38 -13.06 12.67
CA VAL A 56 -5.07 -13.90 11.51
C VAL A 56 -3.99 -14.91 11.87
N ARG A 57 -2.92 -14.51 12.55
CA ARG A 57 -1.88 -15.45 13.02
C ARG A 57 -2.46 -16.53 13.93
N ALA A 58 -3.21 -16.14 14.97
CA ALA A 58 -3.85 -17.10 15.88
C ALA A 58 -4.79 -18.07 15.14
N TRP A 59 -5.46 -17.61 14.07
CA TRP A 59 -6.29 -18.47 13.23
C TRP A 59 -5.49 -19.44 12.35
N LEU A 60 -4.36 -18.99 11.79
CA LEU A 60 -3.44 -19.86 11.04
C LEU A 60 -2.81 -20.93 11.94
N ASP A 61 -2.46 -20.56 13.18
CA ASP A 61 -1.90 -21.46 14.19
C ASP A 61 -2.96 -22.42 14.79
N GLY A 62 -4.23 -22.24 14.45
CA GLY A 62 -5.35 -23.06 14.95
C GLY A 62 -5.83 -22.70 16.36
N GLU A 63 -5.27 -21.66 16.97
CA GLU A 63 -5.67 -21.13 18.28
C GLU A 63 -7.02 -20.39 18.23
N LEU A 64 -7.35 -19.82 17.07
CA LEU A 64 -8.59 -19.10 16.82
C LEU A 64 -9.45 -19.84 15.78
N THR A 65 -10.72 -20.10 16.10
CA THR A 65 -11.64 -20.73 15.13
C THR A 65 -11.99 -19.75 14.00
N GLY A 66 -12.40 -20.26 12.83
CA GLY A 66 -12.88 -19.40 11.74
C GLY A 66 -14.09 -18.54 12.13
N ALA A 67 -14.97 -19.03 13.00
CA ALA A 67 -16.09 -18.26 13.54
C ALA A 67 -15.61 -17.09 14.42
N ALA A 68 -14.66 -17.34 15.32
CA ALA A 68 -14.09 -16.30 16.18
C ALA A 68 -13.25 -15.29 15.38
N LEU A 69 -12.54 -15.72 14.32
CA LEU A 69 -11.90 -14.79 13.40
C LEU A 69 -12.93 -13.92 12.67
N ARG A 70 -14.01 -14.51 12.15
CA ARG A 70 -15.10 -13.78 11.49
C ARG A 70 -15.71 -12.71 12.40
N GLU A 71 -15.93 -13.01 13.67
CA GLU A 71 -16.40 -12.02 14.67
C GLU A 71 -15.44 -10.84 14.82
N LYS A 72 -14.12 -11.06 14.73
CA LYS A 72 -13.11 -10.00 14.76
C LYS A 72 -13.00 -9.21 13.45
N LEU A 73 -13.21 -9.87 12.32
CA LEU A 73 -13.11 -9.25 10.99
C LEU A 73 -14.34 -8.40 10.63
N ASN A 74 -15.53 -8.74 11.13
CA ASN A 74 -16.75 -8.00 10.80
C ASN A 74 -16.71 -6.50 11.23
N PRO A 75 -16.26 -6.13 12.45
CA PRO A 75 -16.02 -4.74 12.81
C PRO A 75 -15.01 -4.05 11.89
N ALA A 76 -13.88 -4.72 11.57
CA ALA A 76 -12.87 -4.16 10.67
C ALA A 76 -13.41 -3.87 9.27
N LEU A 77 -14.31 -4.73 8.75
CA LEU A 77 -14.99 -4.48 7.48
C LEU A 77 -15.89 -3.24 7.54
N ALA A 78 -16.65 -3.10 8.64
CA ALA A 78 -17.51 -1.94 8.86
C ALA A 78 -16.69 -0.64 8.99
N ASP A 79 -15.59 -0.67 9.75
CA ASP A 79 -14.68 0.47 9.92
C ASP A 79 -14.02 0.89 8.60
N ALA A 80 -13.61 -0.08 7.75
CA ALA A 80 -13.02 0.20 6.44
C ALA A 80 -14.05 0.87 5.51
N ALA A 81 -15.27 0.34 5.44
CA ALA A 81 -16.35 0.92 4.64
C ALA A 81 -16.78 2.31 5.16
N GLU A 82 -16.84 2.50 6.48
CA GLU A 82 -17.12 3.80 7.07
C GLU A 82 -16.01 4.81 6.78
N THR A 83 -14.75 4.38 6.85
CA THR A 83 -13.59 5.21 6.50
C THR A 83 -13.70 5.71 5.07
N GLU A 84 -14.06 4.84 4.12
CA GLU A 84 -14.28 5.25 2.74
C GLU A 84 -15.36 6.34 2.62
N LEU A 85 -16.51 6.17 3.28
CA LEU A 85 -17.58 7.17 3.29
C LEU A 85 -17.12 8.50 3.89
N ARG A 86 -16.37 8.46 4.99
CA ARG A 86 -15.80 9.64 5.65
C ARG A 86 -14.80 10.36 4.75
N VAL A 87 -13.94 9.63 4.03
CA VAL A 87 -12.99 10.20 3.06
C VAL A 87 -13.73 10.85 1.89
N ARG A 88 -14.77 10.19 1.35
CA ARG A 88 -15.61 10.78 0.27
C ARG A 88 -16.21 12.13 0.68
N ALA A 89 -16.58 12.27 1.95
CA ALA A 89 -17.16 13.49 2.52
C ALA A 89 -16.13 14.61 2.79
N LEU A 90 -14.82 14.34 2.70
CA LEU A 90 -13.79 15.37 2.85
C LEU A 90 -13.81 16.38 1.70
N PRO A 91 -13.33 17.62 1.92
CA PRO A 91 -13.08 18.56 0.83
C PRO A 91 -12.16 17.95 -0.24
N ASP A 92 -12.35 18.36 -1.49
CA ASP A 92 -11.51 17.89 -2.59
C ASP A 92 -10.06 18.36 -2.41
N ALA A 93 -9.14 17.43 -2.61
CA ALA A 93 -7.69 17.65 -2.57
C ALA A 93 -7.01 16.60 -3.47
N PRO A 94 -5.81 16.88 -4.01
CA PRO A 94 -5.06 15.91 -4.82
C PRO A 94 -4.87 14.55 -4.14
N ALA A 95 -4.70 14.52 -2.82
CA ALA A 95 -4.51 13.29 -2.05
C ALA A 95 -5.79 12.46 -1.86
N LYS A 96 -6.99 13.02 -2.07
CA LYS A 96 -8.27 12.35 -1.74
C LYS A 96 -8.41 11.00 -2.46
N SER A 97 -7.99 10.91 -3.72
CA SER A 97 -8.03 9.68 -4.52
C SER A 97 -7.19 8.55 -3.91
N PHE A 98 -6.01 8.87 -3.37
CA PHE A 98 -5.13 7.92 -2.68
C PHE A 98 -5.78 7.38 -1.40
N TYR A 99 -6.38 8.27 -0.60
CA TYR A 99 -7.06 7.86 0.63
C TYR A 99 -8.29 6.98 0.33
N LEU A 100 -9.02 7.25 -0.77
CA LEU A 100 -10.13 6.39 -1.22
C LEU A 100 -9.62 5.02 -1.69
N ALA A 101 -8.57 4.98 -2.50
CA ALA A 101 -7.97 3.73 -2.97
C ALA A 101 -7.42 2.90 -1.79
N SER A 102 -6.77 3.52 -0.82
CA SER A 102 -6.29 2.86 0.40
C SER A 102 -7.43 2.27 1.22
N ALA A 103 -8.51 3.04 1.47
CA ALA A 103 -9.68 2.54 2.20
C ALA A 103 -10.32 1.34 1.48
N GLU A 104 -10.46 1.39 0.15
CA GLU A 104 -10.99 0.27 -0.64
C GLU A 104 -10.08 -0.96 -0.59
N LEU A 105 -8.75 -0.80 -0.61
CA LEU A 105 -7.80 -1.90 -0.43
C LEU A 105 -7.98 -2.56 0.95
N HIS A 106 -8.20 -1.80 2.02
CA HIS A 106 -8.51 -2.38 3.33
C HIS A 106 -9.86 -3.10 3.38
N VAL A 107 -10.87 -2.62 2.66
CA VAL A 107 -12.13 -3.37 2.47
C VAL A 107 -11.85 -4.72 1.79
N GLN A 108 -11.08 -4.72 0.70
CA GLN A 108 -10.76 -5.96 -0.02
C GLN A 108 -9.91 -6.92 0.82
N GLN A 109 -8.93 -6.42 1.59
CA GLN A 109 -8.17 -7.22 2.57
C GLN A 109 -9.12 -8.01 3.47
N VAL A 110 -10.08 -7.33 4.12
CA VAL A 110 -10.97 -7.98 5.08
C VAL A 110 -11.91 -8.97 4.37
N ARG A 111 -12.39 -8.65 3.17
CA ARG A 111 -13.18 -9.58 2.34
C ARG A 111 -12.41 -10.84 1.99
N ILE A 112 -11.13 -10.74 1.62
CA ILE A 112 -10.26 -11.89 1.33
C ILE A 112 -10.15 -12.79 2.56
N LEU A 113 -9.86 -12.21 3.73
CA LEU A 113 -9.73 -12.95 4.97
C LEU A 113 -11.06 -13.61 5.39
N LEU A 114 -12.19 -12.92 5.22
CA LEU A 114 -13.53 -13.47 5.47
C LEU A 114 -13.88 -14.64 4.55
N ARG A 115 -13.42 -14.66 3.30
CA ARG A 115 -13.55 -15.82 2.41
C ARG A 115 -12.62 -16.95 2.84
N GLY A 116 -11.43 -16.61 3.31
CA GLY A 116 -10.42 -17.57 3.77
C GLY A 116 -10.86 -18.41 4.98
N VAL A 117 -11.72 -17.89 5.87
CA VAL A 117 -12.10 -18.59 7.11
C VAL A 117 -12.77 -19.95 6.88
N ASP A 118 -13.37 -20.17 5.71
CA ASP A 118 -14.05 -21.40 5.34
C ASP A 118 -13.14 -22.40 4.61
N ILE A 119 -11.90 -22.00 4.26
CA ILE A 119 -10.89 -22.89 3.66
C ILE A 119 -10.33 -23.80 4.75
N ALA A 120 -10.17 -25.10 4.45
CA ALA A 120 -9.53 -26.05 5.36
C ALA A 120 -8.10 -25.61 5.74
N HIS A 121 -7.59 -26.08 6.88
CA HIS A 121 -6.22 -25.76 7.30
C HIS A 121 -5.21 -26.38 6.33
N GLY A 122 -4.12 -25.66 6.03
CA GLY A 122 -3.07 -26.03 5.07
C GLY A 122 -2.68 -24.89 4.13
N ASP A 123 -1.81 -25.19 3.17
CA ASP A 123 -1.11 -24.22 2.31
C ASP A 123 -2.04 -23.21 1.62
N ALA A 124 -3.19 -23.67 1.09
CA ALA A 124 -4.15 -22.79 0.42
C ALA A 124 -4.71 -21.70 1.36
N ARG A 125 -4.93 -22.03 2.64
CA ARG A 125 -5.39 -21.07 3.65
C ARG A 125 -4.29 -20.06 3.96
N GLU A 126 -3.06 -20.52 4.10
CA GLU A 126 -1.90 -19.65 4.35
C GLU A 126 -1.70 -18.67 3.19
N GLN A 127 -1.81 -19.13 1.95
CA GLN A 127 -1.70 -18.26 0.77
C GLN A 127 -2.84 -17.23 0.68
N VAL A 128 -4.07 -17.58 1.09
CA VAL A 128 -5.17 -16.60 1.16
C VAL A 128 -4.95 -15.57 2.27
N ALA A 129 -4.42 -15.99 3.42
CA ALA A 129 -4.04 -15.06 4.48
C ALA A 129 -2.92 -14.12 4.02
N LEU A 130 -1.91 -14.65 3.32
CA LEU A 130 -0.81 -13.90 2.74
C LEU A 130 -1.28 -12.88 1.71
N LEU A 131 -2.21 -13.27 0.83
CA LEU A 131 -2.86 -12.36 -0.12
C LEU A 131 -3.56 -11.21 0.61
N GLY A 132 -4.29 -11.48 1.69
CA GLY A 132 -4.89 -10.44 2.53
C GLY A 132 -3.83 -9.48 3.11
N LEU A 133 -2.71 -10.01 3.61
CA LEU A 133 -1.60 -9.21 4.14
C LEU A 133 -0.93 -8.33 3.07
N ARG A 134 -0.75 -8.83 1.85
CA ARG A 134 -0.23 -8.02 0.73
C ARG A 134 -1.17 -6.90 0.34
N VAL A 135 -2.47 -7.18 0.21
CA VAL A 135 -3.48 -6.16 -0.11
C VAL A 135 -3.52 -5.07 0.96
N ARG A 136 -3.41 -5.44 2.26
CA ARG A 136 -3.23 -4.47 3.34
C ARG A 136 -1.99 -3.61 3.13
N LYS A 137 -0.85 -4.23 2.84
CA LYS A 137 0.43 -3.54 2.64
C LYS A 137 0.36 -2.56 1.47
N LEU A 138 -0.32 -2.92 0.38
CA LEU A 138 -0.62 -2.01 -0.73
C LEU A 138 -1.48 -0.84 -0.26
N GLY A 139 -2.52 -1.09 0.55
CA GLY A 139 -3.34 -0.06 1.17
C GLY A 139 -2.53 0.94 1.99
N ASP A 140 -1.61 0.44 2.83
CA ASP A 140 -0.69 1.26 3.64
C ASP A 140 0.24 2.11 2.73
N ARG A 141 0.80 1.52 1.67
CA ARG A 141 1.69 2.24 0.74
C ARG A 141 0.98 3.33 -0.04
N VAL A 142 -0.22 3.05 -0.52
CA VAL A 142 -1.08 4.02 -1.21
C VAL A 142 -1.47 5.16 -0.25
N PHE A 143 -1.74 4.85 1.02
CA PHE A 143 -1.94 5.87 2.05
C PHE A 143 -0.70 6.77 2.21
N ASP A 144 0.48 6.16 2.35
CA ASP A 144 1.75 6.90 2.50
C ASP A 144 1.99 7.85 1.31
N ARG A 145 1.63 7.44 0.09
CA ARG A 145 1.69 8.30 -1.11
C ARG A 145 0.78 9.51 -1.00
N GLY A 146 -0.48 9.29 -0.63
CA GLY A 146 -1.44 10.36 -0.39
C GLY A 146 -0.98 11.32 0.71
N HIS A 147 -0.38 10.78 1.77
CA HIS A 147 0.12 11.58 2.89
C HIS A 147 1.32 12.43 2.49
N ALA A 148 2.26 11.89 1.70
CA ALA A 148 3.40 12.63 1.18
C ALA A 148 3.00 13.82 0.28
N LEU A 149 1.82 13.79 -0.35
CA LEU A 149 1.32 14.91 -1.18
C LEU A 149 0.82 16.10 -0.37
N ILE A 150 0.44 15.89 0.89
CA ILE A 150 -0.13 16.94 1.76
C ILE A 150 0.81 17.34 2.89
N ASP A 151 1.78 16.49 3.23
CA ASP A 151 2.78 16.76 4.25
C ASP A 151 4.19 16.63 3.65
N PRO A 152 4.81 17.75 3.25
CA PRO A 152 6.20 17.77 2.77
C PRO A 152 7.22 17.33 3.83
N SER A 153 6.85 17.30 5.12
CA SER A 153 7.71 16.80 6.19
C SER A 153 7.60 15.29 6.40
N PHE A 154 6.73 14.60 5.65
CA PHE A 154 6.60 13.15 5.72
C PHE A 154 7.92 12.47 5.34
N GLY A 155 8.53 11.79 6.32
CA GLY A 155 9.83 11.14 6.17
C GLY A 155 11.03 12.07 6.31
N ALA A 156 10.84 13.33 6.69
CA ALA A 156 11.94 14.20 7.08
C ALA A 156 12.44 13.82 8.47
N ASP A 157 13.76 13.67 8.62
CA ASP A 157 14.36 13.42 9.92
C ASP A 157 14.05 14.56 10.90
N ALA A 158 13.66 14.18 12.12
CA ALA A 158 13.62 15.12 13.24
C ALA A 158 15.02 15.18 13.87
N PRO A 159 15.37 16.28 14.57
CA PRO A 159 16.60 16.32 15.36
C PRO A 159 16.67 15.09 16.27
N ASP A 160 17.77 14.35 16.17
CA ASP A 160 18.08 13.14 16.96
C ASP A 160 17.23 11.89 16.66
N VAL A 161 16.40 11.88 15.61
CA VAL A 161 15.60 10.70 15.21
C VAL A 161 15.73 10.43 13.71
N GLN A 162 16.40 9.33 13.36
CA GLN A 162 16.42 8.81 11.99
C GLN A 162 15.11 8.08 11.69
N ILE A 163 14.34 8.56 10.70
CA ILE A 163 13.10 7.92 10.28
C ILE A 163 13.39 6.95 9.13
N ASN A 164 13.43 5.66 9.44
CA ASN A 164 13.58 4.60 8.43
C ASN A 164 12.22 4.26 7.82
N LEU A 165 11.83 5.01 6.78
CA LEU A 165 10.67 4.65 5.99
C LEU A 165 10.96 3.42 5.12
N PRO A 166 10.02 2.48 5.01
CA PRO A 166 10.15 1.41 4.04
C PRO A 166 9.96 1.93 2.61
N GLU A 167 10.37 1.15 1.61
CA GLU A 167 10.20 1.54 0.20
C GLU A 167 8.74 1.86 -0.18
N GLU A 168 8.57 2.75 -1.17
CA GLU A 168 7.26 3.18 -1.67
C GLU A 168 6.41 2.06 -2.26
N VAL A 169 7.11 1.08 -2.82
CA VAL A 169 6.52 -0.06 -3.51
C VAL A 169 7.06 -1.28 -2.82
N PRO A 170 6.22 -2.16 -2.27
CA PRO A 170 6.69 -3.36 -1.60
C PRO A 170 7.50 -4.24 -2.54
N ASP A 171 8.54 -4.87 -2.01
CA ASP A 171 9.22 -6.00 -2.66
C ASP A 171 8.76 -7.26 -1.93
N TRP A 172 7.90 -8.04 -2.58
CA TRP A 172 7.27 -9.19 -1.93
C TRP A 172 8.26 -10.25 -1.52
N GLU A 173 9.33 -10.46 -2.29
CA GLU A 173 10.32 -11.48 -1.95
C GLU A 173 11.15 -11.02 -0.75
N SER A 174 11.73 -9.81 -0.80
CA SER A 174 12.55 -9.33 0.31
C SER A 174 11.76 -9.10 1.60
N GLU A 175 10.47 -8.74 1.50
CA GLU A 175 9.58 -8.60 2.64
C GLU A 175 9.00 -9.93 3.17
N GLY A 176 9.28 -11.06 2.52
CA GLY A 176 8.75 -12.37 2.93
C GLY A 176 7.25 -12.52 2.73
N LEU A 177 6.71 -11.83 1.73
CA LEU A 177 5.29 -11.85 1.34
C LEU A 177 5.05 -12.40 -0.07
N ALA A 178 6.09 -12.90 -0.73
CA ALA A 178 5.98 -13.55 -2.03
C ALA A 178 5.04 -14.77 -1.93
N PRO A 179 4.12 -14.94 -2.91
CA PRO A 179 3.25 -16.10 -2.91
C PRO A 179 4.06 -17.39 -3.04
N GLY A 180 3.52 -18.47 -2.48
CA GLY A 180 4.06 -19.82 -2.60
C GLY A 180 2.98 -20.83 -2.99
N PRO A 181 3.27 -22.13 -2.87
CA PRO A 181 2.31 -23.18 -3.17
C PRO A 181 1.02 -23.03 -2.34
N PRO A 182 -0.17 -23.36 -2.88
CA PRO A 182 -0.39 -23.91 -4.23
C PRO A 182 -0.54 -22.84 -5.32
N PHE A 183 -0.38 -21.54 -4.98
CA PHE A 183 -0.63 -20.46 -5.93
C PHE A 183 0.59 -20.12 -6.78
N ASP A 184 1.77 -20.32 -6.27
CA ASP A 184 3.02 -20.05 -6.96
C ASP A 184 4.09 -21.10 -6.64
N ASP A 185 5.26 -20.94 -7.27
CA ASP A 185 6.45 -21.70 -6.90
C ASP A 185 6.92 -21.31 -5.49
N GLU A 186 7.72 -22.15 -4.84
CA GLU A 186 8.30 -21.83 -3.53
C GLU A 186 9.09 -20.51 -3.60
N PRO A 187 8.77 -19.51 -2.76
CA PRO A 187 9.46 -18.22 -2.80
C PRO A 187 10.89 -18.34 -2.27
N GLY A 188 11.75 -17.42 -2.70
CA GLY A 188 13.07 -17.25 -2.10
C GLY A 188 13.00 -16.85 -0.63
N LEU A 189 14.14 -16.91 0.05
CA LEU A 189 14.24 -16.47 1.44
C LEU A 189 14.06 -14.95 1.54
N ALA A 190 13.22 -14.52 2.49
CA ALA A 190 13.07 -13.12 2.83
C ALA A 190 14.42 -12.48 3.20
N ALA A 191 14.58 -11.20 2.89
CA ALA A 191 15.76 -10.47 3.32
C ALA A 191 15.74 -10.31 4.84
N SER A 192 16.89 -10.50 5.48
CA SER A 192 17.04 -10.21 6.92
C SER A 192 16.80 -8.74 7.25
N SER A 193 16.94 -7.86 6.25
CA SER A 193 16.67 -6.43 6.32
C SER A 193 16.15 -5.97 4.95
N PRO A 194 14.83 -5.89 4.76
CA PRO A 194 14.24 -5.39 3.53
C PRO A 194 14.74 -3.99 3.21
N ALA A 195 14.74 -3.62 1.93
CA ALA A 195 15.19 -2.32 1.49
C ALA A 195 14.34 -1.19 2.11
N LEU A 196 15.00 -0.08 2.44
CA LEU A 196 14.38 1.13 2.94
C LEU A 196 14.25 2.15 1.81
N ARG A 197 13.33 3.10 2.00
CA ARG A 197 13.18 4.24 1.08
C ARG A 197 14.51 4.98 0.97
N ALA A 198 15.05 5.05 -0.24
CA ALA A 198 16.22 5.87 -0.52
C ALA A 198 15.87 7.37 -0.50
N ASP A 199 16.76 8.25 -0.06
CA ASP A 199 16.50 9.70 -0.11
C ASP A 199 16.38 10.20 -1.56
N THR A 200 17.25 9.67 -2.43
CA THR A 200 17.29 9.99 -3.86
C THR A 200 17.29 8.72 -4.70
N ARG A 201 16.78 8.82 -5.93
CA ARG A 201 16.86 7.78 -6.96
C ARG A 201 17.39 8.41 -8.25
N PRO A 202 18.12 7.65 -9.09
CA PRO A 202 18.52 8.13 -10.40
C PRO A 202 17.32 8.63 -11.21
N MET A 203 17.51 9.68 -12.00
CA MET A 203 16.49 10.24 -12.88
C MET A 203 16.91 10.10 -14.36
N GLN A 204 15.93 10.04 -15.26
CA GLN A 204 16.13 9.96 -16.71
C GLN A 204 15.08 10.80 -17.47
N PRO A 205 15.33 11.20 -18.73
CA PRO A 205 14.31 11.87 -19.55
C PRO A 205 12.98 11.10 -19.60
N GLU A 206 11.86 11.81 -19.63
CA GLU A 206 10.53 11.18 -19.62
C GLU A 206 10.33 10.18 -20.76
N VAL A 207 10.86 10.47 -21.95
CA VAL A 207 10.79 9.57 -23.10
C VAL A 207 11.49 8.23 -22.82
N ASP A 208 12.64 8.24 -22.16
CA ASP A 208 13.39 7.02 -21.82
C ASP A 208 12.67 6.22 -20.73
N TRP A 209 12.04 6.92 -19.77
CA TRP A 209 11.18 6.28 -18.79
C TRP A 209 9.94 5.62 -19.41
N LEU A 210 9.28 6.27 -20.37
CA LEU A 210 8.15 5.68 -21.08
C LEU A 210 8.56 4.45 -21.88
N LEU A 211 9.74 4.45 -22.51
CA LEU A 211 10.31 3.27 -23.17
C LEU A 211 10.59 2.15 -22.15
N ALA A 212 11.09 2.48 -20.95
CA ALA A 212 11.28 1.50 -19.88
C ALA A 212 9.94 0.92 -19.38
N VAL A 213 8.89 1.74 -19.29
CA VAL A 213 7.53 1.29 -18.95
C VAL A 213 6.97 0.34 -20.01
N GLU A 214 7.14 0.67 -21.29
CA GLU A 214 6.73 -0.20 -22.40
C GLU A 214 7.52 -1.52 -22.39
N ALA A 215 8.84 -1.44 -22.21
CA ALA A 215 9.73 -2.61 -22.13
C ALA A 215 9.44 -3.51 -20.92
N ALA A 216 8.92 -2.97 -19.82
CA ALA A 216 8.51 -3.74 -18.65
C ALA A 216 7.33 -4.71 -18.97
N GLY A 217 6.55 -4.43 -20.03
CA GLY A 217 5.60 -5.39 -20.59
C GLY A 217 4.43 -5.77 -19.69
N ALA A 218 4.04 -4.89 -18.76
CA ALA A 218 2.88 -5.14 -17.90
C ALA A 218 1.60 -5.35 -18.75
N PRO A 219 0.77 -6.37 -18.45
CA PRO A 219 -0.52 -6.50 -19.11
C PRO A 219 -1.40 -5.26 -18.88
N ASN A 220 -2.24 -4.91 -19.86
CA ASN A 220 -3.10 -3.73 -19.74
C ASN A 220 -4.27 -3.93 -18.75
N ARG A 221 -4.75 -5.17 -18.63
CA ARG A 221 -5.88 -5.57 -17.79
C ARG A 221 -5.76 -7.04 -17.45
N ILE A 222 -6.53 -7.48 -16.46
CA ILE A 222 -6.68 -8.90 -16.16
C ILE A 222 -7.59 -9.54 -17.20
N ASP A 223 -7.14 -10.66 -17.74
CA ASP A 223 -7.94 -11.60 -18.51
C ASP A 223 -8.54 -12.63 -17.55
N PHE A 224 -9.84 -12.50 -17.28
CA PHE A 224 -10.56 -13.36 -16.33
C PHE A 224 -10.82 -14.78 -16.85
N ASP A 225 -10.47 -15.06 -18.10
CA ASP A 225 -10.52 -16.39 -18.69
C ASP A 225 -9.12 -17.02 -18.85
N GLY A 226 -8.07 -16.29 -18.45
CA GLY A 226 -6.67 -16.65 -18.66
C GLY A 226 -6.00 -17.38 -17.49
N ASP A 227 -4.69 -17.59 -17.63
CA ASP A 227 -3.84 -18.12 -16.55
C ASP A 227 -3.55 -17.01 -15.53
N PHE A 228 -4.24 -17.05 -14.39
CA PHE A 228 -4.09 -16.07 -13.33
C PHE A 228 -2.69 -16.07 -12.69
N ALA A 229 -2.02 -17.22 -12.61
CA ALA A 229 -0.68 -17.29 -12.04
C ALA A 229 0.32 -16.60 -12.96
N ALA A 230 0.25 -16.89 -14.26
CA ALA A 230 1.09 -16.24 -15.26
C ALA A 230 0.87 -14.71 -15.31
N GLN A 231 -0.39 -14.27 -15.24
CA GLN A 231 -0.71 -12.83 -15.21
C GLN A 231 -0.17 -12.15 -13.95
N ALA A 232 -0.35 -12.74 -12.77
CA ALA A 232 0.18 -12.20 -11.53
C ALA A 232 1.72 -12.07 -11.59
N ARG A 233 2.42 -13.10 -12.08
CA ARG A 233 3.87 -13.07 -12.29
C ARG A 233 4.29 -11.96 -13.27
N ALA A 234 3.53 -11.74 -14.35
CA ALA A 234 3.83 -10.70 -15.33
C ALA A 234 3.76 -9.28 -14.72
N TYR A 235 2.75 -8.99 -13.89
CA TYR A 235 2.65 -7.69 -13.20
C TYR A 235 3.76 -7.47 -12.16
N VAL A 236 4.14 -8.52 -11.42
CA VAL A 236 5.26 -8.45 -10.47
C VAL A 236 6.57 -8.24 -11.23
N ALA A 237 6.81 -8.99 -12.30
CA ALA A 237 8.01 -8.85 -13.12
C ALA A 237 8.13 -7.43 -13.74
N ALA A 238 7.02 -6.87 -14.23
CA ALA A 238 7.01 -5.50 -14.74
C ALA A 238 7.31 -4.46 -13.65
N THR A 239 6.78 -4.66 -12.44
CA THR A 239 7.08 -3.83 -11.27
C THR A 239 8.57 -3.85 -10.94
N GLU A 240 9.19 -5.03 -10.92
CA GLU A 240 10.61 -5.19 -10.61
C GLU A 240 11.53 -4.67 -11.72
N ALA A 241 11.13 -4.84 -12.99
CA ALA A 241 11.84 -4.24 -14.12
C ALA A 241 11.90 -2.71 -13.96
N LEU A 242 10.79 -2.08 -13.58
CA LEU A 242 10.73 -0.63 -13.38
C LEU A 242 11.33 -0.16 -12.04
N ARG A 243 11.41 -1.01 -11.01
CA ARG A 243 12.11 -0.70 -9.75
C ARG A 243 13.59 -0.37 -9.99
N ASN A 244 14.21 -1.10 -10.90
CA ASN A 244 15.62 -0.95 -11.27
C ASN A 244 15.88 0.16 -12.29
N ALA A 245 14.84 0.73 -12.90
CA ALA A 245 14.97 1.84 -13.84
C ALA A 245 15.03 3.20 -13.11
N PRO A 246 15.75 4.20 -13.67
CA PRO A 246 15.67 5.58 -13.19
C PRO A 246 14.24 6.14 -13.28
N ASP A 247 13.87 7.03 -12.36
CA ASP A 247 12.59 7.73 -12.37
C ASP A 247 12.55 8.82 -13.47
N PRO A 248 11.38 9.26 -13.95
CA PRO A 248 11.32 10.31 -14.96
C PRO A 248 11.71 11.67 -14.36
N ASP A 249 12.51 12.43 -15.08
CA ASP A 249 12.98 13.78 -14.71
C ASP A 249 11.90 14.82 -15.01
N VAL A 250 10.79 14.70 -14.28
CA VAL A 250 9.65 15.62 -14.30
C VAL A 250 9.23 15.89 -12.85
N PRO A 251 8.55 17.02 -12.55
CA PRO A 251 7.99 17.26 -11.23
C PRO A 251 7.14 16.06 -10.75
N GLY A 252 7.49 15.49 -9.60
CA GLY A 252 6.80 14.31 -9.06
C GLY A 252 7.13 12.97 -9.75
N GLY A 253 8.19 12.89 -10.57
CA GLY A 253 8.50 11.70 -11.35
C GLY A 253 8.65 10.40 -10.54
N ARG A 254 9.33 10.47 -9.38
CA ARG A 254 9.43 9.35 -8.42
C ARG A 254 8.06 8.86 -7.96
N GLU A 255 7.16 9.80 -7.68
CA GLU A 255 5.81 9.51 -7.19
C GLU A 255 4.98 8.86 -8.29
N ARG A 256 5.05 9.40 -9.52
CA ARG A 256 4.43 8.79 -10.71
C ARG A 256 4.92 7.36 -10.97
N SER A 257 6.22 7.12 -10.84
CA SER A 257 6.84 5.79 -10.97
C SER A 257 6.37 4.83 -9.87
N ALA A 258 6.25 5.29 -8.63
CA ALA A 258 5.72 4.49 -7.53
C ALA A 258 4.24 4.15 -7.72
N VAL A 259 3.40 5.11 -8.12
CA VAL A 259 1.96 4.91 -8.37
C VAL A 259 1.71 3.87 -9.46
N LEU A 260 2.47 3.92 -10.55
CA LEU A 260 2.34 2.95 -11.64
C LEU A 260 2.65 1.53 -11.15
N ARG A 261 3.76 1.37 -10.43
CA ARG A 261 4.17 0.07 -9.86
C ARG A 261 3.18 -0.46 -8.83
N LEU A 262 2.69 0.39 -7.93
CA LEU A 262 1.63 0.02 -6.99
C LEU A 262 0.36 -0.45 -7.72
N SER A 263 -0.01 0.23 -8.82
CA SER A 263 -1.17 -0.16 -9.62
C SER A 263 -0.99 -1.54 -10.26
N TRP A 264 0.21 -1.86 -10.74
CA TRP A 264 0.52 -3.21 -11.23
C TRP A 264 0.50 -4.26 -10.12
N LEU A 265 1.00 -3.97 -8.92
CA LEU A 265 0.92 -4.90 -7.80
C LEU A 265 -0.52 -5.14 -7.33
N VAL A 266 -1.39 -4.13 -7.35
CA VAL A 266 -2.83 -4.31 -7.10
C VAL A 266 -3.44 -5.25 -8.14
N LYS A 267 -3.07 -5.11 -9.43
CA LYS A 267 -3.52 -6.04 -10.49
C LYS A 267 -2.94 -7.45 -10.33
N ALA A 268 -1.71 -7.57 -9.84
CA ALA A 268 -1.13 -8.88 -9.50
C ALA A 268 -1.97 -9.58 -8.42
N ASP A 269 -2.32 -8.86 -7.35
CA ASP A 269 -3.14 -9.41 -6.26
C ASP A 269 -4.60 -9.64 -6.65
N ALA A 270 -5.15 -8.86 -7.58
CA ALA A 270 -6.43 -9.15 -8.21
C ALA A 270 -6.40 -10.47 -8.98
N ALA A 271 -5.35 -10.74 -9.77
CA ALA A 271 -5.19 -12.03 -10.45
C ALA A 271 -5.04 -13.18 -9.44
N ARG A 272 -4.31 -12.98 -8.33
CA ARG A 272 -4.21 -13.97 -7.24
C ARG A 272 -5.53 -14.20 -6.52
N ALA A 273 -6.34 -13.17 -6.32
CA ALA A 273 -7.69 -13.32 -5.79
C ALA A 273 -8.57 -14.16 -6.72
N ALA A 274 -8.47 -13.96 -8.05
CA ALA A 274 -9.17 -14.77 -9.03
C ALA A 274 -8.67 -16.23 -9.04
N GLN A 275 -7.36 -16.45 -8.91
CA GLN A 275 -6.75 -17.78 -8.76
C GLN A 275 -7.29 -18.52 -7.52
N ALA A 276 -7.54 -17.80 -6.42
CA ALA A 276 -8.17 -18.33 -5.21
C ALA A 276 -9.70 -18.55 -5.36
N GLY A 277 -10.28 -18.24 -6.52
CA GLY A 277 -11.72 -18.35 -6.78
C GLY A 277 -12.56 -17.15 -6.30
N PHE A 278 -11.93 -16.05 -5.88
CA PHE A 278 -12.61 -14.84 -5.38
C PHE A 278 -12.83 -13.82 -6.50
N VAL A 279 -13.57 -14.23 -7.54
CA VAL A 279 -13.74 -13.45 -8.79
C VAL A 279 -14.35 -12.06 -8.54
N ASP A 280 -15.28 -11.94 -7.58
CA ASP A 280 -15.89 -10.66 -7.18
C ASP A 280 -14.85 -9.71 -6.58
N ILE A 281 -13.98 -10.21 -5.70
CA ILE A 281 -12.89 -9.43 -5.09
C ILE A 281 -11.86 -9.04 -6.16
N ALA A 282 -11.53 -9.95 -7.06
CA ALA A 282 -10.60 -9.70 -8.15
C ALA A 282 -11.08 -8.56 -9.07
N HIS A 283 -12.37 -8.54 -9.44
CA HIS A 283 -12.95 -7.42 -10.18
C HIS A 283 -12.88 -6.09 -9.41
N ASN A 284 -13.16 -6.11 -8.11
CA ASN A 284 -13.08 -4.90 -7.30
C ASN A 284 -11.64 -4.36 -7.24
N LEU A 285 -10.66 -5.23 -7.00
CA LEU A 285 -9.24 -4.85 -6.98
C LEU A 285 -8.77 -4.30 -8.35
N ASP A 286 -9.13 -4.92 -9.47
CA ASP A 286 -8.78 -4.43 -10.81
C ASP A 286 -9.41 -3.06 -11.13
N ALA A 287 -10.56 -2.76 -10.51
CA ALA A 287 -11.25 -1.48 -10.65
C ALA A 287 -10.65 -0.35 -9.81
N ILE A 288 -9.77 -0.65 -8.83
CA ILE A 288 -9.11 0.36 -8.02
C ILE A 288 -8.15 1.17 -8.89
N LYS A 289 -8.42 2.47 -8.98
CA LYS A 289 -7.55 3.42 -9.68
C LYS A 289 -6.73 4.20 -8.65
N ILE A 290 -5.42 3.97 -8.64
CA ILE A 290 -4.49 4.83 -7.92
C ILE A 290 -4.18 5.99 -8.87
N ALA A 291 -4.75 7.16 -8.60
CA ALA A 291 -4.61 8.31 -9.47
C ALA A 291 -3.14 8.70 -9.61
N SER A 292 -2.68 8.96 -10.85
CA SER A 292 -1.42 9.67 -11.05
C SER A 292 -1.63 11.15 -10.68
N PRO A 293 -0.74 11.74 -9.88
CA PRO A 293 -0.79 13.16 -9.55
C PRO A 293 -0.58 14.06 -10.77
#